data_AF-A0A355G932-F1
#
_entry.id   AF-A0A355G932-F1
#
_cell.length_a   1.000
_cell.length_b   1.000
_cell.length_c   1.000
_cell.angle_alpha   90.00
_cell.angle_beta   90.00
_cell.angle_gamma   90.00
#
_symmetry.space_group_name_H-M   'P 1'
#
loop_
_entity.id
_entity.type
_entity.pdbx_description
1 polymer ?
#
loop_
_entity_poly.entity_id
_entity_poly.type
_entity_poly.pdbx_seq_one_letter_code
_entity_poly.pdbx_strand_id
1 'polypeptide(L)'
;GSSSIGTPTIEGASVEAEVVLAELKGEKLEIQKFRRRKNSRRHTGHRQKYTTVQIKTITVPGLEIVESEAAEETETATAEG
;
A
#
# COMPACT_ATOMS: atom_id res chain seq x y z
N GLY A 1 16.67 -9.11 -15.74
CA GLY A 1 16.15 -7.73 -15.69
C GLY A 1 17.24 -6.82 -15.20
N SER A 2 17.36 -5.62 -15.75
CA SER A 2 18.19 -4.56 -15.21
C SER A 2 17.61 -4.10 -13.86
N SER A 3 18.46 -4.00 -12.84
CA SER A 3 18.08 -3.53 -11.50
C SER A 3 19.15 -2.57 -10.98
N SER A 4 18.73 -1.43 -10.44
CA SER A 4 19.63 -0.47 -9.78
C SER A 4 19.53 -0.63 -8.27
N ILE A 5 20.67 -0.69 -7.57
CA ILE A 5 20.75 -0.91 -6.11
C ILE A 5 21.46 0.29 -5.49
N GLY A 6 20.75 1.03 -4.64
CA GLY A 6 21.31 2.15 -3.88
C GLY A 6 21.99 1.72 -2.58
N THR A 7 22.92 2.54 -2.07
CA THR A 7 23.55 2.38 -0.76
C THR A 7 23.71 3.76 -0.11
N PRO A 8 22.72 4.31 0.64
CA PRO A 8 21.42 3.79 1.07
C PRO A 8 20.24 4.17 0.17
N THR A 9 20.42 5.13 -0.73
CA THR A 9 19.39 5.62 -1.67
C THR A 9 19.95 5.67 -3.08
N ILE A 10 19.07 5.73 -4.08
CA ILE A 10 19.45 5.98 -5.48
C ILE A 10 19.33 7.50 -5.69
N GLU A 11 20.45 8.17 -5.95
CA GLU A 11 20.45 9.62 -6.18
C GLU A 11 19.64 9.98 -7.44
N GLY A 12 18.80 11.02 -7.33
CA GLY A 12 17.96 11.48 -8.44
C GLY A 12 16.75 10.59 -8.74
N ALA A 13 16.51 9.52 -7.98
CA ALA A 13 15.28 8.74 -8.10
C ALA A 13 14.10 9.48 -7.46
N SER A 14 12.98 9.55 -8.18
CA SER A 14 11.73 10.14 -7.71
C SER A 14 10.55 9.23 -8.01
N VAL A 15 9.54 9.25 -7.13
CA VAL A 15 8.29 8.52 -7.31
C VAL A 15 7.15 9.52 -7.18
N GLU A 16 6.37 9.68 -8.23
CA GLU A 16 5.17 10.48 -8.24
C GLU A 16 3.96 9.61 -7.90
N ALA A 17 3.22 10.02 -6.88
CA ALA A 17 2.06 9.29 -6.37
C ALA A 17 0.90 10.25 -6.07
N GLU A 18 -0.32 9.75 -6.25
CA GLU A 18 -1.54 10.43 -5.87
C GLU A 18 -2.16 9.79 -4.63
N VAL A 19 -2.70 10.62 -3.74
CA VAL A 19 -3.46 10.16 -2.58
C VAL A 19 -4.89 9.87 -3.01
N VAL A 20 -5.27 8.59 -3.07
CA VAL A 20 -6.62 8.16 -3.44
C VAL A 20 -7.59 8.30 -2.27
N LEU A 21 -7.16 7.95 -1.05
CA LEU A 21 -7.95 8.09 0.17
C LEU A 21 -7.09 8.63 1.30
N ALA A 22 -7.42 9.84 1.78
CA ALA A 22 -6.62 10.54 2.79
C ALA A 22 -6.67 9.91 4.18
N GLU A 23 -7.86 9.46 4.63
CA GLU A 23 -8.04 8.82 5.95
C GLU A 23 -8.83 7.52 5.81
N LEU A 24 -8.11 6.40 5.76
CA LEU A 24 -8.65 5.06 5.87
C LEU A 24 -8.46 4.55 7.30
N LYS A 25 -9.52 3.99 7.91
CA LYS A 25 -9.38 3.26 9.18
C LYS A 25 -9.04 1.81 8.88
N GLY A 26 -7.92 1.36 9.40
CA GLY A 26 -7.50 -0.03 9.35
C GLY A 26 -8.42 -0.97 10.11
N GLU A 27 -8.11 -2.26 10.02
CA GLU A 27 -8.73 -3.30 10.80
C GLU A 27 -8.63 -3.02 12.31
N LYS A 28 -9.66 -3.43 13.05
CA LYS A 28 -9.71 -3.22 14.48
C LYS A 28 -8.82 -4.24 15.16
N LEU A 29 -7.72 -3.78 15.76
CA LEU A 29 -6.94 -4.59 16.67
C LEU A 29 -7.57 -4.54 18.05
N GLU A 30 -8.01 -5.68 18.56
CA GLU A 30 -8.55 -5.79 19.91
C GLU A 30 -7.46 -6.16 20.91
N ILE A 31 -7.08 -5.19 21.74
CA ILE A 31 -6.04 -5.38 22.75
C ILE A 31 -6.72 -5.67 24.09
N GLN A 32 -6.61 -6.92 24.53
CA GLN A 32 -7.05 -7.33 25.85
C GLN A 32 -5.87 -7.45 26.81
N LYS A 33 -5.90 -6.68 27.89
CA LYS A 33 -4.95 -6.78 29.00
C LYS A 33 -5.67 -7.39 30.19
N PHE A 34 -5.24 -8.56 30.63
CA PHE A 34 -5.81 -9.26 31.77
C PHE A 34 -4.73 -9.60 32.79
N ARG A 35 -5.01 -9.36 34.07
CA ARG A 35 -4.16 -9.79 35.18
C ARG A 35 -4.94 -10.68 36.14
N ARG A 36 -4.53 -11.95 36.24
CA ARG A 36 -5.20 -12.98 37.06
C ARG A 36 -5.29 -12.55 38.53
N ARG A 37 -6.44 -12.78 39.16
CA ARG A 37 -6.72 -12.53 40.60
C ARG A 37 -6.54 -11.08 41.07
N LYS A 38 -6.43 -10.10 40.15
CA LYS A 38 -6.29 -8.68 40.50
C LYS A 38 -7.50 -7.84 40.12
N ASN A 39 -8.62 -8.47 39.74
CA ASN A 39 -9.80 -7.81 39.17
C ASN A 39 -9.46 -6.77 38.08
N SER A 40 -8.34 -6.98 37.38
CA SER A 40 -7.79 -6.06 36.40
C SER A 40 -7.97 -6.66 35.03
N ARG A 41 -8.94 -6.13 34.31
CA ARG A 41 -9.18 -6.41 32.89
C ARG A 41 -9.37 -5.09 32.17
N ARG A 42 -8.66 -4.90 31.06
CA ARG A 42 -8.89 -3.80 30.13
C ARG A 42 -9.02 -4.36 28.74
N HIS A 43 -9.98 -3.87 27.99
CA HIS A 43 -10.18 -4.20 26.60
C HIS A 43 -10.24 -2.89 25.83
N THR A 44 -9.35 -2.72 24.86
CA THR A 44 -9.21 -1.48 24.09
C THR A 44 -9.07 -1.85 22.62
N GLY A 45 -9.90 -1.26 21.78
CA GLY A 45 -9.72 -1.34 20.33
C GLY A 45 -8.70 -0.30 19.87
N HIS A 46 -7.80 -0.67 18.97
CA HIS A 46 -6.98 0.24 18.20
C HIS A 46 -7.33 0.11 16.72
N ARG A 47 -7.58 1.24 16.06
CA ARG A 47 -7.70 1.30 14.60
C ARG A 47 -6.62 2.25 14.10
N GLN A 48 -5.65 1.71 13.37
CA GLN A 48 -4.62 2.51 12.78
C GLN A 48 -5.21 3.34 11.64
N LYS A 49 -4.81 4.62 11.56
CA LYS A 49 -5.12 5.47 10.42
C LYS A 49 -4.10 5.17 9.31
N TYR A 50 -4.60 4.96 8.10
CA TYR A 50 -3.82 4.76 6.90
C TYR A 50 -4.21 5.78 5.84
N THR A 51 -3.30 5.99 4.90
CA THR A 51 -3.53 6.79 3.70
C THR A 51 -3.25 5.90 2.50
N THR A 52 -4.23 5.77 1.63
CA THR A 52 -4.08 4.96 0.41
C THR A 52 -3.50 5.84 -0.68
N VAL A 53 -2.36 5.44 -1.22
CA VAL A 53 -1.66 6.12 -2.32
C VAL A 53 -1.56 5.21 -3.54
N GLN A 54 -1.75 5.78 -4.72
CA GLN A 54 -1.53 5.12 -6.00
C GLN A 54 -0.29 5.72 -6.66
N ILE A 55 0.64 4.86 -7.07
CA ILE A 55 1.86 5.28 -7.77
C ILE A 55 1.52 5.52 -9.24
N LYS A 56 1.91 6.68 -9.76
CA LYS A 56 1.71 7.04 -11.18
C LYS A 56 2.98 6.79 -11.98
N THR A 57 4.09 7.36 -11.51
CA THR A 57 5.33 7.38 -12.28
C THR A 57 6.51 7.15 -11.37
N ILE A 58 7.46 6.37 -11.87
CA ILE A 58 8.72 6.07 -11.19
C ILE A 58 9.82 6.55 -12.11
N THR A 59 10.59 7.54 -11.67
CA THR A 59 11.73 8.08 -12.41
C THR A 59 13.00 7.65 -11.72
N VAL A 60 13.79 6.81 -12.39
CA VAL A 60 15.12 6.39 -11.92
C VAL A 60 16.12 6.66 -13.02
N PRO A 61 17.21 7.39 -12.77
CA PRO A 61 18.24 7.62 -13.77
C PRO A 61 18.88 6.29 -14.18
N GLY A 62 18.82 5.96 -15.48
CA GLY A 62 19.44 4.75 -16.05
C GLY A 62 18.54 3.53 -16.19
N LEU A 63 17.23 3.63 -15.94
CA LEU A 63 16.24 2.60 -16.27
C LEU A 63 15.25 3.12 -17.31
N GLU A 64 15.10 2.40 -18.42
CA GLU A 64 14.07 2.66 -19.42
C GLU A 64 12.78 1.93 -19.01
N ILE A 65 11.68 2.69 -18.92
CA ILE A 65 10.35 2.16 -18.59
C ILE A 65 9.81 1.49 -19.84
N VAL A 66 9.74 0.16 -19.85
CA VAL A 66 9.06 -0.58 -20.91
C VAL A 66 7.58 -0.57 -20.56
N GLU A 67 6.81 0.32 -21.18
CA GLU A 67 5.36 0.34 -21.08
C GLU A 67 4.81 -0.97 -21.66
N SER A 68 4.36 -1.89 -20.80
CA SER A 68 3.59 -3.06 -21.24
C SER A 68 2.13 -2.67 -21.36
N GLU A 69 1.72 -2.40 -22.59
CA GLU A 69 0.36 -2.24 -23.06
C GLU A 69 -0.40 -3.57 -22.81
N ALA A 70 -1.06 -3.71 -21.66
CA ALA A 70 -1.82 -4.91 -21.28
C ALA A 70 -3.01 -4.57 -20.35
N ALA A 71 -3.79 -3.56 -20.72
CA ALA A 71 -5.03 -3.22 -20.02
C ALA A 71 -6.12 -2.72 -20.99
N GLU A 72 -6.36 -3.46 -22.07
CA GLU A 72 -7.56 -3.30 -22.92
C GLU A 72 -8.00 -4.68 -23.44
N GLU A 73 -8.45 -5.60 -22.57
CA GLU A 73 -9.15 -6.85 -22.99
C GLU A 73 -9.78 -7.61 -21.80
N THR A 74 -10.67 -6.99 -21.03
CA THR A 74 -11.59 -7.75 -20.12
C THR A 74 -12.91 -6.99 -19.89
N GLU A 75 -13.65 -6.62 -20.94
CA GLU A 75 -15.04 -6.12 -20.77
C GLU A 75 -16.07 -6.74 -21.73
N THR A 76 -15.71 -7.71 -22.59
CA THR A 76 -16.65 -8.30 -23.58
C THR A 76 -17.03 -9.76 -23.33
N ALA A 77 -16.90 -10.30 -22.11
CA ALA A 77 -17.15 -11.74 -21.85
C ALA A 77 -18.15 -12.08 -20.72
N THR A 78 -19.00 -11.16 -20.26
CA THR A 78 -20.01 -11.46 -19.20
C THR A 78 -21.45 -11.14 -19.62
N ALA A 79 -21.74 -11.14 -20.93
CA ALA A 79 -23.09 -11.05 -21.46
C ALA A 79 -23.42 -12.27 -22.32
N GLU A 80 -23.39 -13.48 -21.74
CA GLU A 80 -24.16 -14.65 -22.18
C GLU A 80 -23.96 -15.79 -21.16
N GLY A 81 -25.03 -16.14 -20.44
CA GLY A 81 -25.08 -17.17 -19.42
C GLY A 81 -26.33 -17.06 -18.55
#